data_AF-A0A3Q3CKW9-F1
#
_entry.id   AF-A0A3Q3CKW9-F1
#
_cell.length_a   1.000
_cell.length_b   1.000
_cell.length_c   1.000
_cell.angle_alpha   90.00
_cell.angle_beta   90.00
_cell.angle_gamma   90.00
#
_symmetry.space_group_name_H-M   'P 1'
#
loop_
_entity.id
_entity.type
_entity.pdbx_description
1 polymer ?
#
loop_
_entity_poly.entity_id
_entity_poly.type
_entity_poly.pdbx_seq_one_letter_code
_entity_poly.pdbx_strand_id
1 'polypeptide(L)'
;MWSGGTEVSSFFWASDQPDNQPEQIYGVIHNNKWHDYPDDHLHFFCYSAEVVREEKTWEEALEYCRKHHNNLASVASETEMMLIQKELKKHITTEHIWIGLHFLAGNWLWVDGQEMGYKAWNEGRKPSCPHGKMECAAVQVTRSNNVWEARDCEERLSFICRVKMYL
;
A
#
# COMPACT_ATOMS: atom_id res chain seq x y z
N MET A 1 -7.83 0.23 21.79
CA MET A 1 -8.31 -0.52 20.62
C MET A 1 -8.22 0.38 19.40
N TRP A 2 -7.85 -0.13 18.24
CA TRP A 2 -7.86 0.67 17.02
C TRP A 2 -9.30 0.97 16.59
N SER A 3 -9.53 2.11 15.92
CA SER A 3 -10.83 2.46 15.37
C SER A 3 -11.37 1.43 14.36
N GLY A 4 -10.49 0.61 13.78
CA GLY A 4 -10.83 -0.55 12.94
C GLY A 4 -11.25 -1.81 13.70
N GLY A 5 -11.37 -1.77 15.04
CA GLY A 5 -11.81 -2.88 15.87
C GLY A 5 -10.74 -3.95 16.16
N THR A 6 -9.49 -3.71 15.75
CA THR A 6 -8.36 -4.60 16.04
C THR A 6 -7.69 -4.26 17.37
N GLU A 7 -7.15 -5.31 18.00
CA GLU A 7 -6.32 -5.16 19.20
C GLU A 7 -5.00 -4.45 18.87
N VAL A 8 -4.50 -3.68 19.84
CA VAL A 8 -3.23 -2.97 19.68
C VAL A 8 -2.08 -3.94 19.91
N SER A 9 -1.29 -4.22 18.87
CA SER A 9 -0.15 -5.14 18.91
C SER A 9 1.21 -4.46 19.08
N SER A 10 1.29 -3.15 18.87
CA SER A 10 2.52 -2.35 18.95
C SER A 10 2.26 -1.06 19.70
N PHE A 11 3.27 -0.51 20.37
CA PHE A 11 3.15 0.71 21.18
C PHE A 11 4.25 1.70 20.82
N PHE A 12 3.86 2.84 20.24
CA PHE A 12 4.79 3.89 19.79
C PHE A 12 4.57 5.23 20.49
N TRP A 13 4.20 5.20 21.77
CA TRP A 13 4.01 6.40 22.58
C TRP A 13 5.28 7.26 22.70
N ALA A 14 5.08 8.57 22.82
CA ALA A 14 6.11 9.47 23.33
C ALA A 14 6.45 9.11 24.78
N SER A 15 7.62 9.57 25.25
CA SER A 15 8.12 9.22 26.59
C SER A 15 7.20 9.66 27.74
N ASP A 16 6.38 10.67 27.49
CA ASP A 16 5.48 11.34 28.41
C ASP A 16 4.00 11.01 28.13
N GLN A 17 3.72 9.95 27.35
CA GLN A 17 2.39 9.61 26.87
C GLN A 17 2.10 8.10 27.00
N PRO A 18 0.82 7.68 27.07
CA PRO A 18 -0.35 8.54 27.23
C PRO A 18 -0.37 9.19 28.63
N ASP A 19 -0.71 10.47 28.71
CA ASP A 19 -0.80 11.19 29.98
C ASP A 19 -2.16 10.99 30.69
N ASN A 20 -3.13 10.40 29.96
CA ASN A 20 -4.48 10.04 30.38
C ASN A 20 -5.23 11.19 31.06
N GLN A 21 -5.03 12.42 30.60
CA GLN A 21 -5.80 13.56 31.08
C GLN A 21 -7.30 13.36 30.75
N PRO A 22 -8.22 13.89 31.58
CA PRO A 22 -9.64 13.90 31.26
C PRO A 22 -9.86 14.49 29.87
N GLU A 23 -10.80 13.92 29.11
CA GLU A 23 -11.17 14.34 27.75
C GLU A 23 -10.17 13.96 26.63
N GLN A 24 -8.94 13.53 26.94
CA GLN A 24 -7.97 13.04 25.95
C GLN A 24 -8.25 11.59 25.51
N ILE A 25 -9.28 11.41 24.68
CA ILE A 25 -9.77 10.08 24.28
C ILE A 25 -9.35 9.66 22.86
N TYR A 26 -8.67 10.53 22.13
CA TYR A 26 -8.20 10.28 20.77
C TYR A 26 -6.68 10.06 20.73
N GLY A 27 -6.22 9.13 19.91
CA GLY A 27 -4.81 8.89 19.67
C GLY A 27 -4.33 9.61 18.41
N VAL A 28 -3.23 10.35 18.51
CA VAL A 28 -2.71 11.20 17.42
C VAL A 28 -1.24 10.90 17.19
N ILE A 29 -0.76 11.15 15.97
CA ILE A 29 0.66 11.02 15.64
C ILE A 29 1.28 12.41 15.57
N HIS A 30 2.23 12.69 16.46
CA HIS A 30 3.04 13.90 16.46
C HIS A 30 4.53 13.50 16.48
N ASN A 31 5.34 14.04 15.56
CA ASN A 31 6.76 13.69 15.42
C ASN A 31 7.05 12.18 15.40
N ASN A 32 6.22 11.41 14.68
CA ASN A 32 6.30 9.94 14.59
C ASN A 32 6.10 9.19 15.92
N LYS A 33 5.51 9.84 16.92
CA LYS A 33 5.15 9.26 18.23
C LYS A 33 3.67 9.43 18.50
N TRP A 34 3.12 8.54 19.31
CA TRP A 34 1.72 8.58 19.72
C TRP A 34 1.55 9.49 20.93
N HIS A 35 0.49 10.29 20.88
CA HIS A 35 0.03 11.17 21.94
C HIS A 35 -1.48 10.98 22.12
N ASP A 36 -1.99 11.10 23.35
CA ASP A 36 -3.41 11.27 23.58
C ASP A 36 -3.79 12.74 23.39
N TYR A 37 -5.02 13.00 22.94
CA TYR A 37 -5.45 14.33 22.54
C TYR A 37 -6.95 14.54 22.77
N PRO A 38 -7.39 15.74 23.16
CA PRO A 38 -8.80 15.99 23.52
C PRO A 38 -9.70 16.34 22.34
N ASP A 39 -9.13 16.68 21.18
CA ASP A 39 -9.86 17.24 20.04
C ASP A 39 -10.00 16.25 18.87
N ASP A 40 -11.17 16.27 18.22
CA ASP A 40 -11.52 15.50 17.04
C ASP A 40 -11.31 16.26 15.71
N HIS A 41 -10.97 17.57 15.75
CA HIS A 41 -10.69 18.40 14.57
C HIS A 41 -9.31 18.14 13.92
N LEU A 42 -8.76 16.95 14.11
CA LEU A 42 -7.48 16.57 13.52
C LEU A 42 -7.67 16.04 12.11
N HIS A 43 -6.75 16.43 11.22
CA HIS A 43 -6.71 15.95 9.86
C HIS A 43 -6.39 14.45 9.85
N PHE A 44 -7.33 13.64 9.35
CA PHE A 44 -7.05 12.24 9.03
C PHE A 44 -6.26 12.18 7.71
N PHE A 45 -5.15 11.44 7.70
CA PHE A 45 -4.49 11.13 6.44
C PHE A 45 -5.32 10.11 5.68
N CYS A 46 -5.90 10.52 4.56
CA CYS A 46 -6.48 9.60 3.61
C CYS A 46 -5.42 9.13 2.61
N TYR A 47 -5.68 7.99 1.98
CA TYR A 47 -4.87 7.50 0.88
C TYR A 47 -5.74 7.38 -0.36
N SER A 48 -5.17 7.71 -1.51
CA SER A 48 -5.72 7.40 -2.81
C SER A 48 -4.69 6.67 -3.67
N ALA A 49 -5.17 6.07 -4.75
CA ALA A 49 -4.34 5.48 -5.79
C ALA A 49 -4.36 6.42 -7.00
N GLU A 50 -3.23 6.49 -7.71
CA GLU A 50 -3.14 7.20 -8.98
C GLU A 50 -2.47 6.31 -10.03
N VAL A 51 -3.14 6.12 -11.17
CA VAL A 51 -2.64 5.31 -12.27
C VAL A 51 -1.77 6.18 -13.18
N VAL A 52 -0.50 5.82 -13.29
CA VAL A 52 0.45 6.45 -14.21
C VAL A 52 0.59 5.56 -15.44
N ARG A 53 0.30 6.13 -16.61
CA ARG A 53 0.27 5.41 -17.90
C ARG A 53 1.63 5.34 -18.61
N GLU A 54 2.69 5.85 -17.98
CA GLU A 54 4.05 5.68 -18.51
C GLU A 54 4.51 4.24 -18.31
N GLU A 55 5.13 3.66 -19.34
CA GLU A 55 5.69 2.31 -19.25
C GLU A 55 7.11 2.37 -18.70
N LYS A 56 7.28 1.82 -17.50
CA LYS A 56 8.54 1.85 -16.74
C LYS A 56 8.87 0.46 -16.19
N THR A 57 10.16 0.19 -15.98
CA THR A 57 10.57 -0.97 -15.17
C THR A 57 10.05 -0.80 -13.75
N TRP A 58 9.98 -1.89 -12.98
CA TRP A 58 9.44 -1.79 -11.62
C TRP A 58 10.24 -0.80 -10.75
N GLU A 59 11.57 -0.79 -10.88
CA GLU A 59 12.44 0.14 -10.16
C GLU A 59 12.25 1.60 -10.61
N GLU A 60 12.16 1.85 -11.92
CA GLU A 60 11.87 3.19 -12.46
C GLU A 60 10.50 3.70 -11.99
N ALA A 61 9.49 2.82 -11.91
CA ALA A 61 8.15 3.14 -11.42
C ALA A 61 8.16 3.45 -9.91
N LEU A 62 8.93 2.68 -9.13
CA LEU A 62 9.14 2.94 -7.70
C LEU A 62 9.76 4.32 -7.47
N GLU A 63 10.82 4.65 -8.21
CA GLU A 63 11.47 5.95 -8.12
C GLU A 63 10.52 7.08 -8.52
N TYR A 64 9.75 6.90 -9.60
CA TYR A 64 8.74 7.87 -10.01
C TYR A 64 7.73 8.13 -8.89
N CYS A 65 7.13 7.09 -8.31
CA CYS A 65 6.11 7.28 -7.27
C CYS A 65 6.69 7.91 -6.00
N ARG A 66 7.95 7.61 -5.64
CA ARG A 66 8.62 8.27 -4.49
C ARG A 66 8.93 9.73 -4.75
N LYS A 67 9.20 10.10 -6.01
CA LYS A 67 9.52 11.48 -6.39
C LYS A 67 8.28 12.35 -6.55
N HIS A 68 7.20 11.80 -7.11
CA HIS A 68 6.01 12.56 -7.49
C HIS A 68 4.82 12.36 -6.52
N HIS A 69 4.80 11.26 -5.79
CA HIS A 69 3.73 10.87 -4.88
C HIS A 69 4.33 10.36 -3.55
N ASN A 70 3.88 9.22 -3.02
CA ASN A 70 4.46 8.61 -1.82
C ASN A 70 5.30 7.37 -2.15
N ASN A 71 4.69 6.34 -2.72
CA ASN A 71 5.35 5.07 -3.05
C ASN A 71 4.51 4.32 -4.10
N LEU A 72 5.03 3.21 -4.66
CA LEU A 72 4.15 2.29 -5.40
C LEU A 72 3.04 1.78 -4.48
N ALA A 73 1.84 1.60 -5.02
CA ALA A 73 0.67 1.24 -4.24
C ALA A 73 0.75 -0.18 -3.67
N SER A 74 0.41 -0.30 -2.39
CA SER A 74 0.12 -1.56 -1.74
C SER A 74 -1.30 -2.03 -2.06
N VAL A 75 -1.51 -3.33 -1.90
CA VAL A 75 -2.83 -3.95 -1.94
C VAL A 75 -2.96 -4.84 -0.70
N ALA A 76 -2.84 -4.28 0.50
CA ALA A 76 -2.86 -5.05 1.75
C ALA A 76 -4.26 -5.20 2.36
N SER A 77 -5.32 -4.77 1.66
CA SER A 77 -6.71 -4.98 2.07
C SER A 77 -7.68 -4.99 0.89
N GLU A 78 -8.89 -5.49 1.13
CA GLU A 78 -9.99 -5.42 0.15
C GLU A 78 -10.36 -3.96 -0.18
N THR A 79 -10.32 -3.05 0.80
CA THR A 79 -10.57 -1.62 0.58
C THR A 79 -9.53 -1.01 -0.35
N GLU A 80 -8.25 -1.32 -0.17
CA GLU A 80 -7.17 -0.85 -1.07
C GLU A 80 -7.36 -1.40 -2.49
N MET A 81 -7.75 -2.68 -2.62
CA MET A 81 -8.09 -3.26 -3.92
C MET A 81 -9.27 -2.53 -4.59
N MET A 82 -10.33 -2.20 -3.84
CA MET A 82 -11.47 -1.45 -4.39
C MET A 82 -11.09 -0.04 -4.85
N LEU A 83 -10.19 0.64 -4.13
CA LEU A 83 -9.66 1.94 -4.54
C LEU A 83 -8.91 1.83 -5.87
N ILE A 84 -8.01 0.86 -5.98
CA ILE A 84 -7.28 0.59 -7.23
C ILE A 84 -8.25 0.29 -8.39
N GLN A 85 -9.26 -0.55 -8.17
CA GLN A 85 -10.24 -0.88 -9.20
C GLN A 85 -11.04 0.34 -9.67
N LYS A 86 -11.41 1.23 -8.74
CA LYS A 86 -12.12 2.47 -9.07
C LYS A 86 -11.27 3.36 -9.97
N GLU A 87 -9.97 3.44 -9.72
CA GLU A 87 -9.04 4.22 -10.53
C GLU A 87 -8.77 3.56 -11.88
N LEU A 88 -8.52 2.25 -11.92
CA LEU A 88 -8.33 1.49 -13.17
C LEU A 88 -9.50 1.65 -14.14
N LYS A 89 -10.75 1.70 -13.65
CA LYS A 89 -11.95 1.92 -14.48
C LYS A 89 -11.95 3.25 -15.24
N LYS A 90 -11.19 4.26 -14.80
CA LYS A 90 -11.08 5.56 -15.47
C LYS A 90 -10.13 5.54 -16.66
N HIS A 91 -9.35 4.47 -16.82
CA HIS A 91 -8.28 4.39 -17.78
C HIS A 91 -8.47 3.18 -18.70
N ILE A 92 -8.00 3.30 -19.95
CA ILE A 92 -7.75 2.14 -20.82
C ILE A 92 -6.31 1.72 -20.49
N THR A 93 -6.16 0.75 -19.59
CA THR A 93 -4.84 0.30 -19.11
C THR A 93 -4.37 -0.95 -19.86
N THR A 94 -3.07 -1.22 -19.75
CA THR A 94 -2.45 -2.50 -20.10
C THR A 94 -3.07 -3.65 -19.30
N GLU A 95 -2.88 -4.89 -19.77
CA GLU A 95 -3.38 -6.09 -19.07
C GLU A 95 -2.78 -6.27 -17.68
N HIS A 96 -1.61 -5.70 -17.42
CA HIS A 96 -0.92 -5.74 -16.14
C HIS A 96 -0.45 -4.34 -15.73
N ILE A 97 -0.45 -4.09 -14.42
CA ILE A 97 -0.04 -2.81 -13.84
C ILE A 97 0.84 -3.03 -12.60
N TRP A 98 1.97 -2.33 -12.50
CA TRP A 98 2.87 -2.49 -11.36
C TRP A 98 2.24 -2.05 -10.05
N ILE A 99 2.54 -2.83 -9.00
CA ILE A 99 2.24 -2.55 -7.60
C ILE A 99 3.52 -2.63 -6.77
N GLY A 100 3.46 -2.14 -5.55
CA GLY A 100 4.61 -2.04 -4.64
C GLY A 100 5.05 -3.36 -4.00
N LEU A 101 4.80 -4.50 -4.64
CA LEU A 101 5.10 -5.82 -4.09
C LEU A 101 6.37 -6.40 -4.74
N HIS A 102 7.35 -6.77 -3.92
CA HIS A 102 8.64 -7.27 -4.38
C HIS A 102 9.12 -8.44 -3.51
N PHE A 103 9.79 -9.41 -4.13
CA PHE A 103 10.41 -10.56 -3.50
C PHE A 103 11.85 -10.25 -3.09
N LEU A 104 12.08 -10.11 -1.78
CA LEU A 104 13.41 -9.88 -1.21
C LEU A 104 13.71 -10.93 -0.14
N ALA A 105 14.95 -11.44 -0.14
CA ALA A 105 15.46 -12.30 0.94
C ALA A 105 14.52 -13.48 1.29
N GLY A 106 13.94 -14.11 0.26
CA GLY A 106 13.05 -15.27 0.42
C GLY A 106 11.59 -14.94 0.74
N ASN A 107 11.19 -13.66 0.73
CA ASN A 107 9.81 -13.26 1.04
C ASN A 107 9.30 -12.12 0.16
N TRP A 108 7.99 -12.14 -0.12
CA TRP A 108 7.27 -11.02 -0.71
C TRP A 108 6.96 -9.95 0.35
N LEU A 109 7.29 -8.70 0.05
CA LEU A 109 7.18 -7.55 0.94
C LEU A 109 6.60 -6.35 0.18
N TRP A 110 5.76 -5.56 0.87
CA TRP A 110 5.32 -4.26 0.36
C TRP A 110 6.42 -3.21 0.59
N VAL A 111 6.69 -2.39 -0.43
CA VAL A 111 7.70 -1.32 -0.37
C VAL A 111 7.37 -0.19 0.62
N ASP A 112 6.11 -0.12 1.08
CA ASP A 112 5.66 0.81 2.10
C ASP A 112 5.63 0.20 3.51
N GLY A 113 6.05 -1.06 3.65
CA GLY A 113 6.18 -1.75 4.92
C GLY A 113 4.86 -2.28 5.49
N GLN A 114 3.75 -2.23 4.75
CA GLN A 114 2.50 -2.84 5.20
C GLN A 114 2.63 -4.36 5.41
N GLU A 115 1.85 -4.88 6.35
CA GLU A 115 1.82 -6.32 6.63
C GLU A 115 1.20 -7.13 5.49
N MET A 116 1.74 -8.33 5.25
CA MET A 116 1.26 -9.27 4.21
C MET A 116 0.02 -10.08 4.67
N GLY A 117 -0.97 -9.41 5.27
CA GLY A 117 -2.19 -10.03 5.79
C GLY A 117 -3.20 -10.41 4.71
N TYR A 118 -3.44 -9.51 3.76
CA TYR A 118 -4.28 -9.76 2.59
C TYR A 118 -3.47 -10.45 1.48
N LYS A 119 -4.11 -11.36 0.73
CA LYS A 119 -3.48 -12.13 -0.35
C LYS A 119 -4.46 -12.31 -1.50
N ALA A 120 -4.09 -11.82 -2.68
CA ALA A 120 -4.87 -11.97 -3.90
C ALA A 120 -4.04 -12.58 -5.06
N TRP A 121 -3.13 -13.51 -4.76
CA TRP A 121 -2.32 -14.18 -5.78
C TRP A 121 -3.16 -14.95 -6.80
N ASN A 122 -2.74 -14.93 -8.07
CA ASN A 122 -3.34 -15.75 -9.12
C ASN A 122 -3.24 -17.25 -8.76
N GLU A 123 -4.30 -18.03 -9.05
CA GLU A 123 -4.45 -19.44 -8.64
C GLU A 123 -4.40 -19.70 -7.11
N GLY A 124 -4.45 -18.63 -6.29
CA GLY A 124 -4.44 -18.73 -4.83
C GLY A 124 -3.09 -19.16 -4.22
N ARG A 125 -2.01 -19.23 -5.01
CA ARG A 125 -0.68 -19.64 -4.51
C ARG A 125 0.35 -18.52 -4.61
N LYS A 126 0.90 -18.14 -3.46
CA LYS A 126 2.06 -17.24 -3.35
C LYS A 126 3.28 -17.92 -4.02
N PRO A 127 3.93 -17.30 -5.01
CA PRO A 127 5.18 -17.81 -5.56
C PRO A 127 6.23 -17.89 -4.45
N SER A 128 6.69 -19.10 -4.12
CA SER A 128 7.65 -19.34 -3.02
C SER A 128 9.10 -19.08 -3.45
N CYS A 129 9.42 -19.33 -4.72
CA CYS A 129 10.69 -19.03 -5.37
C CYS A 129 10.38 -18.63 -6.82
N PRO A 130 10.11 -17.35 -7.11
CA PRO A 130 10.03 -16.92 -8.51
C PRO A 130 11.36 -17.27 -9.20
N HIS A 131 11.30 -18.08 -10.25
CA HIS A 131 12.49 -18.41 -11.03
C HIS A 131 12.90 -17.19 -11.89
N GLY A 132 14.19 -16.88 -11.97
CA GLY A 132 14.70 -15.79 -12.81
C GLY A 132 14.46 -14.40 -12.20
N LYS A 133 14.22 -13.39 -13.06
CA LYS A 133 13.98 -11.98 -12.67
C LYS A 133 12.53 -11.69 -12.22
N MET A 134 11.74 -12.73 -11.93
CA MET A 134 10.30 -12.60 -11.59
C MET A 134 10.05 -12.15 -10.14
N GLU A 135 10.85 -11.22 -9.66
CA GLU A 135 10.86 -10.77 -8.25
C GLU A 135 9.94 -9.58 -8.01
N CYS A 136 9.22 -9.11 -9.03
CA CYS A 136 8.30 -7.98 -8.96
C CYS A 136 6.87 -8.47 -9.18
N ALA A 137 5.87 -7.76 -8.62
CA ALA A 137 4.47 -8.13 -8.81
C ALA A 137 3.65 -7.05 -9.51
N ALA A 138 2.73 -7.49 -10.35
CA ALA A 138 1.73 -6.66 -11.01
C ALA A 138 0.32 -7.17 -10.67
N VAL A 139 -0.66 -6.28 -10.74
CA VAL A 139 -2.07 -6.67 -10.76
C VAL A 139 -2.46 -6.97 -12.20
N GLN A 140 -3.06 -8.13 -12.44
CA GLN A 140 -3.71 -8.42 -13.71
C GLN A 140 -5.06 -7.68 -13.76
N VAL A 141 -5.21 -6.79 -14.73
CA VAL A 141 -6.40 -5.97 -14.92
C VAL A 141 -7.39 -6.73 -15.82
N THR A 142 -8.14 -7.68 -15.24
CA THR A 142 -9.26 -8.35 -15.92
C THR A 142 -10.61 -7.93 -15.33
N ARG A 143 -11.69 -8.13 -16.10
CA ARG A 143 -13.06 -7.79 -15.66
C ARG A 143 -13.55 -8.57 -14.45
N SER A 144 -12.95 -9.72 -14.12
CA SER A 144 -13.49 -10.65 -13.12
C SER A 144 -12.60 -10.83 -11.90
N ASN A 145 -11.27 -10.88 -12.01
CA ASN A 145 -10.38 -11.12 -10.87
C ASN A 145 -9.10 -10.29 -11.00
N ASN A 146 -8.94 -9.29 -10.13
CA ASN A 146 -7.72 -8.49 -10.03
C ASN A 146 -6.73 -9.21 -9.13
N VAL A 147 -6.04 -10.19 -9.70
CA VAL A 147 -5.08 -11.03 -8.98
C VAL A 147 -3.66 -10.50 -9.14
N TRP A 148 -2.81 -10.79 -8.15
CA TRP A 148 -1.38 -10.49 -8.22
C TRP A 148 -0.66 -11.59 -8.97
N GLU A 149 0.24 -11.18 -9.84
CA GLU A 149 1.09 -12.06 -10.63
C GLU A 149 2.55 -11.62 -10.47
N ALA A 150 3.45 -12.59 -10.29
CA ALA A 150 4.88 -12.32 -10.33
C ALA A 150 5.30 -12.12 -11.80
N ARG A 151 6.11 -11.09 -12.04
CA ARG A 151 6.53 -10.63 -13.38
C ARG A 151 8.00 -10.27 -13.36
N ASP A 152 8.62 -10.26 -14.55
CA ASP A 152 10.01 -9.85 -14.69
C ASP A 152 10.14 -8.35 -14.42
N CYS A 153 10.97 -7.97 -13.46
CA CYS A 153 11.15 -6.58 -13.03
C CYS A 153 11.59 -5.64 -14.16
N GLU A 154 12.18 -6.17 -15.25
CA GLU A 154 12.59 -5.42 -16.44
C GLU A 154 11.46 -5.16 -17.44
N GLU A 155 10.28 -5.77 -17.25
CA GLU A 155 9.11 -5.45 -18.05
C GLU A 155 8.73 -3.97 -17.87
N ARG A 156 8.32 -3.34 -18.97
CA ARG A 156 7.88 -1.94 -18.94
C ARG A 156 6.35 -1.92 -18.91
N LEU A 157 5.78 -1.60 -17.76
CA LEU A 157 4.33 -1.56 -17.55
C LEU A 157 3.91 -0.19 -17.01
N SER A 158 2.63 0.14 -17.17
CA SER A 158 1.99 1.19 -16.38
C SER A 158 2.04 0.82 -14.89
N PHE A 159 1.84 1.79 -14.00
CA PHE A 159 2.01 1.58 -12.57
C PHE A 159 1.05 2.40 -11.71
N ILE A 160 0.81 1.95 -10.47
CA ILE A 160 -0.05 2.65 -9.52
C ILE A 160 0.77 3.25 -8.40
N CYS A 161 0.65 4.56 -8.21
CA CYS A 161 1.22 5.24 -7.05
C CYS A 161 0.20 5.35 -5.92
N ARG A 162 0.67 5.19 -4.69
CA ARG A 162 -0.04 5.61 -3.47
C ARG A 162 0.15 7.10 -3.28
N VAL A 163 -0.93 7.81 -3.02
CA VAL A 163 -0.94 9.25 -2.75
C VAL A 163 -1.47 9.48 -1.34
N LYS A 164 -0.76 10.31 -0.55
CA LYS A 164 -1.26 10.81 0.73
C LYS A 164 -2.14 12.03 0.47
N MET A 165 -3.36 12.01 0.99
CA MET A 165 -4.29 13.13 0.94
C MET A 165 -4.38 13.80 2.31
N TYR A 166 -4.42 15.12 2.29
CA TYR A 166 -4.74 15.95 3.44
C TYR A 166 -6.17 16.46 3.24
N LEU A 167 -7.09 16.13 4.15
CA LEU A 167 -8.46 16.63 4.19
C LEU A 167 -8.57 17.68 5.27
#